data_AF-A0A7S0A5B7-F1
#
_entry.id   AF-A0A7S0A5B7-F1
#
_cell.length_a   1.000
_cell.length_b   1.000
_cell.length_c   1.000
_cell.angle_alpha   90.00
_cell.angle_beta   90.00
_cell.angle_gamma   90.00
#
_symmetry.space_group_name_H-M   'P 1'
#
loop_
_entity.id
_entity.type
_entity.pdbx_description
1 polymer ?
#
loop_
_entity_poly.entity_id
_entity_poly.type
_entity_poly.pdbx_seq_one_letter_code
_entity_poly.pdbx_strand_id
1 'polypeptide(L)'
;MASTAQADADMIVKLLLDSELPVATRQMFVDGMPHAIFAQSGVRHEFQKQFVSLARATLLDLQHTLGERQAAVEAAIEAAKTHCQEGKTALEVATQAEEAASAVVQEKAEELRKRRDAAAKTRLERTEAELVKDRLDKVWSQLESQKSTVSFLLEGHFRMLQDGGWGDEEARDTAVDEVQKYLQSLRAEPALLAASPTALACRPESRTSFDTLTTSCVEEVLRERAASLDQQLQEGQSQRQDATAEALGLAALLEREGEEEVTAHAALMEAKAALQDAVLVRTTATEEVARRGKAVSDQLSSQVLQEEQAKRVATTLEAAERLVAFEYEAVHQEPICLADTKASSMEDVEMVDAASKGEAETACAPSVPEASAVVMAAGNPLGVPTPIVA
;
A
#
# COMPACT_ATOMS: atom_id res chain seq x y z
N MET A 1 43.98 -63.47 -26.05
CA MET A 1 43.59 -63.99 -24.72
C MET A 1 44.20 -63.20 -23.56
N ALA A 2 45.53 -63.12 -23.40
CA ALA A 2 46.14 -62.43 -22.24
C ALA A 2 45.76 -60.94 -22.11
N SER A 3 45.66 -60.22 -23.24
CA SER A 3 45.37 -58.78 -23.23
C SER A 3 43.95 -58.44 -22.75
N THR A 4 42.93 -59.16 -23.24
CA THR A 4 41.52 -58.91 -22.89
C THR A 4 41.21 -59.34 -21.45
N ALA A 5 41.74 -60.48 -21.00
CA ALA A 5 41.58 -60.94 -19.63
C ALA A 5 42.27 -60.00 -18.62
N GLN A 6 43.44 -59.45 -18.98
CA GLN A 6 44.11 -58.44 -18.16
C GLN A 6 43.29 -57.15 -18.08
N ALA A 7 42.74 -56.67 -19.21
CA ALA A 7 41.91 -55.48 -19.22
C ALA A 7 40.62 -55.63 -18.38
N ASP A 8 39.96 -56.80 -18.46
CA ASP A 8 38.80 -57.12 -17.61
C ASP A 8 39.19 -57.14 -16.11
N ALA A 9 40.34 -57.72 -15.77
CA ALA A 9 40.85 -57.75 -14.41
C ALA A 9 41.22 -56.35 -13.88
N ASP A 10 41.87 -55.53 -14.69
CA ASP A 10 42.23 -54.16 -14.34
C ASP A 10 40.97 -53.31 -14.12
N MET A 11 39.92 -53.51 -14.93
CA MET A 11 38.62 -52.87 -14.75
C MET A 11 37.98 -53.24 -13.40
N ILE A 12 37.99 -54.54 -13.04
CA ILE A 12 37.48 -55.02 -11.75
C ILE A 12 38.27 -54.41 -10.60
N VAL A 13 39.60 -54.47 -10.64
CA VAL A 13 40.46 -53.92 -9.59
C VAL A 13 40.23 -52.41 -9.45
N LYS A 14 40.14 -51.68 -10.56
CA LYS A 14 39.88 -50.23 -10.54
C LYS A 14 38.54 -49.89 -9.89
N LEU A 15 37.47 -50.57 -10.28
CA LEU A 15 36.15 -50.35 -9.67
C LEU A 15 36.15 -50.69 -8.16
N LEU A 16 36.78 -51.80 -7.78
CA LEU A 16 36.87 -52.20 -6.38
C LEU A 16 37.71 -51.21 -5.57
N LEU A 17 38.76 -50.63 -6.14
CA LEU A 17 39.55 -49.55 -5.55
C LEU A 17 38.71 -48.28 -5.30
N ASP A 18 37.87 -47.91 -6.26
CA ASP A 18 36.98 -46.76 -6.18
C ASP A 18 35.73 -46.99 -5.29
N SER A 19 35.50 -48.24 -4.86
CA SER A 19 34.34 -48.61 -4.04
C SER A 19 34.55 -48.36 -2.53
N GLU A 20 33.44 -48.33 -1.79
CA GLU A 20 33.41 -48.15 -0.33
C GLU A 20 33.79 -49.40 0.49
N LEU A 21 34.34 -50.43 -0.15
CA LEU A 21 34.77 -51.65 0.53
C LEU A 21 35.88 -51.38 1.57
N PRO A 22 36.04 -52.23 2.60
CA PRO A 22 37.16 -52.10 3.53
C PRO A 22 38.51 -52.09 2.81
N VAL A 23 39.45 -51.26 3.26
CA VAL A 23 40.79 -51.10 2.64
C VAL A 23 41.49 -52.44 2.44
N ALA A 24 41.42 -53.32 3.45
CA ALA A 24 42.03 -54.65 3.40
C ALA A 24 41.43 -55.52 2.28
N THR A 25 40.12 -55.46 2.09
CA THR A 25 39.42 -56.18 1.01
C THR A 25 39.84 -55.66 -0.36
N ARG A 26 39.96 -54.34 -0.53
CA ARG A 26 40.43 -53.74 -1.79
C ARG A 26 41.86 -54.15 -2.11
N GLN A 27 42.76 -54.09 -1.13
CA GLN A 27 44.16 -54.48 -1.31
C GLN A 27 44.31 -55.97 -1.66
N MET A 28 43.52 -56.84 -1.03
CA MET A 28 43.47 -58.27 -1.36
C MET A 28 43.15 -58.49 -2.85
N PHE A 29 42.19 -57.75 -3.42
CA PHE A 29 41.86 -57.86 -4.84
C PHE A 29 42.98 -57.32 -5.75
N VAL A 30 43.62 -56.20 -5.37
CA VAL A 30 44.77 -55.65 -6.12
C VAL A 30 45.89 -56.67 -6.22
N ASP A 31 46.26 -57.30 -5.11
CA ASP A 31 47.39 -58.22 -5.05
C ASP A 31 47.04 -59.59 -5.64
N GLY A 32 45.82 -60.07 -5.45
CA GLY A 32 45.40 -61.41 -5.86
C GLY A 32 44.94 -61.52 -7.31
N MET A 33 44.39 -60.46 -7.91
CA MET A 33 43.78 -60.54 -9.24
C MET A 33 44.77 -60.90 -10.37
N PRO A 34 46.00 -60.35 -10.41
CA PRO A 34 46.98 -60.73 -11.44
C PRO A 34 47.31 -62.24 -11.42
N HIS A 35 47.29 -62.85 -10.24
CA HIS A 35 47.54 -64.28 -10.07
C HIS A 35 46.31 -65.14 -10.38
N ALA A 36 45.11 -64.57 -10.30
CA ALA A 36 43.85 -65.27 -10.55
C ALA A 36 43.55 -65.45 -12.06
N ILE A 37 44.14 -64.61 -12.91
CA ILE A 37 43.89 -64.64 -14.36
C ILE A 37 44.96 -65.38 -15.18
N PHE A 38 46.16 -65.59 -14.62
CA PHE A 38 47.27 -66.20 -15.33
C PHE A 38 47.20 -67.74 -15.31
N ALA A 39 46.95 -68.37 -16.47
CA ALA A 39 46.97 -69.82 -16.63
C ALA A 39 47.98 -70.26 -17.69
N GLN A 40 49.14 -70.79 -17.28
CA GLN A 40 50.21 -71.24 -18.20
C GLN A 40 49.78 -72.38 -19.13
N SER A 41 48.87 -73.25 -18.68
CA SER A 41 48.42 -74.44 -19.40
C SER A 41 47.08 -74.25 -20.12
N GLY A 42 46.53 -73.03 -20.14
CA GLY A 42 45.18 -72.77 -20.63
C GLY A 42 44.06 -73.33 -19.73
N VAL A 43 44.40 -73.85 -18.54
CA VAL A 43 43.43 -74.30 -17.54
C VAL A 43 43.71 -73.58 -16.22
N ARG A 44 42.72 -72.88 -15.67
CA ARG A 44 42.85 -72.22 -14.36
C ARG A 44 42.79 -73.22 -13.22
N HIS A 45 43.64 -72.99 -12.22
CA HIS A 45 43.63 -73.73 -10.95
C HIS A 45 42.35 -73.44 -10.16
N GLU A 46 41.91 -74.36 -9.30
CA GLU A 46 40.69 -74.21 -8.49
C GLU A 46 40.70 -72.94 -7.62
N PHE A 47 41.81 -72.63 -6.94
CA PHE A 47 41.95 -71.37 -6.18
C PHE A 47 41.82 -70.11 -7.06
N GLN A 48 42.28 -70.15 -8.32
CA GLN A 48 42.14 -69.02 -9.24
C GLN A 48 40.67 -68.82 -9.61
N LYS A 49 39.94 -69.91 -9.89
CA LYS A 49 38.50 -69.87 -10.13
C LYS A 49 37.76 -69.31 -8.92
N GLN A 50 38.06 -69.81 -7.72
CA GLN A 50 37.45 -69.35 -6.47
C GLN A 50 37.70 -67.85 -6.23
N PHE A 51 38.91 -67.35 -6.51
CA PHE A 51 39.23 -65.93 -6.34
C PHE A 51 38.44 -65.03 -7.32
N VAL A 52 38.32 -65.43 -8.59
CA VAL A 52 37.50 -64.70 -9.57
C VAL A 52 36.01 -64.79 -9.20
N SER A 53 35.53 -65.94 -8.72
CA SER A 53 34.17 -66.09 -8.22
C SER A 53 33.90 -65.20 -7.00
N LEU A 54 34.89 -65.03 -6.11
CA LEU A 54 34.79 -64.11 -4.97
C LEU A 54 34.67 -62.65 -5.45
N ALA A 55 35.49 -62.24 -6.43
CA ALA A 55 35.38 -60.90 -7.02
C ALA A 55 33.99 -60.66 -7.64
N ARG A 56 33.46 -61.65 -8.37
CA ARG A 56 32.09 -61.60 -8.92
C ARG A 56 31.04 -61.46 -7.80
N ALA A 57 31.15 -62.25 -6.74
CA ALA A 57 30.23 -62.16 -5.61
C ALA A 57 30.26 -60.77 -4.96
N THR A 58 31.46 -60.20 -4.75
CA THR A 58 31.60 -58.82 -4.24
C THR A 58 30.99 -57.78 -5.17
N LEU A 59 31.10 -57.94 -6.50
CA LEU A 59 30.45 -57.05 -7.47
C LEU A 59 28.92 -57.16 -7.45
N LEU A 60 28.37 -58.36 -7.24
CA LEU A 60 26.93 -58.56 -7.06
C LEU A 60 26.43 -57.90 -5.77
N ASP A 61 27.18 -58.02 -4.67
CA ASP A 61 26.85 -57.33 -3.42
C ASP A 61 26.89 -55.80 -3.62
N LEU A 62 27.91 -55.28 -4.31
CA LEU A 62 27.98 -53.86 -4.67
C LEU A 62 26.78 -53.43 -5.53
N GLN A 63 26.40 -54.23 -6.53
CA GLN A 63 25.22 -53.97 -7.36
C GLN A 63 23.94 -53.90 -6.52
N HIS A 64 23.75 -54.84 -5.59
CA HIS A 64 22.61 -54.82 -4.68
C HIS A 64 22.58 -53.56 -3.80
N THR A 65 23.70 -53.21 -3.16
CA THR A 65 23.78 -52.01 -2.32
C THR A 65 23.55 -50.71 -3.10
N LEU A 66 24.00 -50.62 -4.35
CA LEU A 66 23.69 -49.49 -5.23
C LEU A 66 22.21 -49.44 -5.59
N GLY A 67 21.57 -50.59 -5.84
CA GLY A 67 20.13 -50.65 -6.07
C GLY A 67 19.31 -50.14 -4.87
N GLU A 68 19.70 -50.51 -3.66
CA GLU A 68 19.07 -49.98 -2.43
C GLU A 68 19.27 -48.45 -2.30
N ARG A 69 20.47 -47.95 -2.61
CA ARG A 69 20.76 -46.50 -2.61
C ARG A 69 19.96 -45.75 -3.67
N GLN A 70 19.84 -46.29 -4.87
CA GLN A 70 19.02 -45.72 -5.93
C GLN A 70 17.55 -45.62 -5.50
N ALA A 71 16.99 -46.70 -4.96
CA ALA A 71 15.62 -46.69 -4.43
C ALA A 71 15.44 -45.65 -3.30
N ALA A 72 16.43 -45.50 -2.42
CA ALA A 72 16.41 -44.50 -1.36
C ALA A 72 16.47 -43.06 -1.90
N VAL A 73 17.31 -42.79 -2.90
CA VAL A 73 17.39 -41.47 -3.56
C VAL A 73 16.12 -41.15 -4.32
N GLU A 74 15.54 -42.11 -5.05
CA GLU A 74 14.25 -41.94 -5.73
C GLU A 74 13.13 -41.59 -4.75
N ALA A 75 13.05 -42.29 -3.61
CA ALA A 75 12.10 -41.97 -2.55
C ALA A 75 12.35 -40.56 -1.99
N ALA A 76 13.61 -40.14 -1.80
CA ALA A 76 13.97 -38.81 -1.35
C ALA A 76 13.60 -37.72 -2.37
N ILE A 77 13.74 -37.99 -3.67
CA ILE A 77 13.31 -37.09 -4.75
C ILE A 77 11.80 -36.89 -4.70
N GLU A 78 11.02 -37.96 -4.62
CA GLU A 78 9.55 -37.85 -4.60
C GLU A 78 9.06 -37.14 -3.33
N ALA A 79 9.69 -37.39 -2.18
CA ALA A 79 9.43 -36.62 -0.96
C ALA A 79 9.76 -35.13 -1.11
N ALA A 80 10.92 -34.80 -1.69
CA ALA A 80 11.34 -33.41 -1.92
C ALA A 80 10.43 -32.70 -2.92
N LYS A 81 9.99 -33.38 -3.99
CA LYS A 81 9.01 -32.86 -4.96
C LYS A 81 7.66 -32.59 -4.31
N THR A 82 7.18 -33.50 -3.46
CA THR A 82 5.94 -33.32 -2.71
C THR A 82 6.02 -32.07 -1.83
N HIS A 83 7.09 -31.91 -1.06
CA HIS A 83 7.30 -30.69 -0.26
C HIS A 83 7.43 -29.42 -1.10
N CYS A 84 8.11 -29.48 -2.25
CA CYS A 84 8.19 -28.35 -3.18
C CYS A 84 6.79 -27.95 -3.68
N GLN A 85 5.94 -28.94 -4.01
CA GLN A 85 4.56 -28.69 -4.44
C GLN A 85 3.70 -28.09 -3.32
N GLU A 86 3.80 -28.58 -2.09
CA GLU A 86 3.14 -27.97 -0.92
C GLU A 86 3.56 -26.51 -0.75
N GLY A 87 4.84 -26.21 -0.92
CA GLY A 87 5.37 -24.85 -0.86
C GLY A 87 4.78 -23.95 -1.94
N LYS A 88 4.65 -24.45 -3.18
CA LYS A 88 4.04 -23.70 -4.29
C LYS A 88 2.58 -23.38 -4.01
N THR A 89 1.80 -24.34 -3.49
CA THR A 89 0.42 -24.10 -3.08
C THR A 89 0.34 -23.04 -1.97
N ALA A 90 1.25 -23.07 -0.99
CA ALA A 90 1.31 -22.03 0.04
C ALA A 90 1.64 -20.65 -0.54
N LEU A 91 2.54 -20.58 -1.52
CA LEU A 91 2.87 -19.33 -2.24
C LEU A 91 1.68 -18.79 -3.04
N GLU A 92 0.91 -19.65 -3.71
CA GLU A 92 -0.31 -19.27 -4.42
C GLU A 92 -1.34 -18.66 -3.46
N VAL A 93 -1.58 -19.30 -2.32
CA VAL A 93 -2.47 -18.78 -1.27
C VAL A 93 -1.99 -17.43 -0.74
N ALA A 94 -0.69 -17.28 -0.46
CA ALA A 94 -0.11 -16.03 0.01
C ALA A 94 -0.23 -14.91 -1.05
N THR A 95 -0.07 -15.24 -2.33
CA THR A 95 -0.24 -14.28 -3.44
C THR A 95 -1.69 -13.79 -3.54
N GLN A 96 -2.67 -14.70 -3.47
CA GLN A 96 -4.08 -14.32 -3.45
C GLN A 96 -4.44 -13.46 -2.23
N ALA A 97 -3.84 -13.74 -1.07
CA ALA A 97 -4.03 -12.93 0.13
C ALA A 97 -3.47 -11.51 -0.02
N GLU A 98 -2.30 -11.34 -0.65
CA GLU A 98 -1.73 -10.02 -0.98
C GLU A 98 -2.62 -9.24 -1.95
N GLU A 99 -3.10 -9.89 -3.02
CA GLU A 99 -4.02 -9.27 -3.99
C GLU A 99 -5.32 -8.81 -3.33
N ALA A 100 -5.92 -9.66 -2.48
CA ALA A 100 -7.12 -9.31 -1.72
C ALA A 100 -6.88 -8.14 -0.77
N ALA A 101 -5.76 -8.15 -0.02
CA ALA A 101 -5.42 -7.04 0.88
C ALA A 101 -5.17 -5.73 0.12
N SER A 102 -4.56 -5.80 -1.07
CA SER A 102 -4.35 -4.65 -1.95
C SER A 102 -5.66 -4.05 -2.43
N ALA A 103 -6.63 -4.89 -2.83
CA ALA A 103 -7.96 -4.43 -3.22
C ALA A 103 -8.68 -3.71 -2.07
N VAL A 104 -8.58 -4.22 -0.84
CA VAL A 104 -9.14 -3.56 0.35
C VAL A 104 -8.49 -2.19 0.59
N VAL A 105 -7.16 -2.06 0.43
CA VAL A 105 -6.48 -0.76 0.54
C VAL A 105 -7.01 0.23 -0.50
N GLN A 106 -7.23 -0.20 -1.74
CA GLN A 106 -7.80 0.65 -2.79
C GLN A 106 -9.22 1.11 -2.43
N GLU A 107 -10.10 0.19 -2.02
CA GLU A 107 -11.47 0.50 -1.59
C GLU A 107 -11.49 1.53 -0.45
N LYS A 108 -10.68 1.33 0.60
CA LYS A 108 -10.62 2.27 1.74
C LYS A 108 -10.00 3.62 1.35
N ALA A 109 -9.08 3.66 0.40
CA ALA A 109 -8.53 4.91 -0.11
C ALA A 109 -9.57 5.73 -0.89
N GLU A 110 -10.40 5.07 -1.71
CA GLU A 110 -11.51 5.71 -2.40
C GLU A 110 -12.57 6.23 -1.42
N GLU A 111 -12.89 5.46 -0.39
CA GLU A 111 -13.84 5.89 0.65
C GLU A 111 -13.33 7.13 1.39
N LEU A 112 -12.05 7.16 1.80
CA LEU A 112 -11.44 8.34 2.42
C LEU A 112 -11.51 9.56 1.50
N ARG A 113 -11.29 9.39 0.19
CA ARG A 113 -11.42 10.46 -0.79
C ARG A 113 -12.85 11.00 -0.85
N LYS A 114 -13.86 10.13 -0.91
CA LYS A 114 -15.28 10.54 -0.92
C LYS A 114 -15.64 11.34 0.32
N ARG A 115 -15.17 10.93 1.51
CA ARG A 115 -15.41 11.67 2.77
C ARG A 115 -14.77 13.05 2.76
N ARG A 116 -13.55 13.18 2.25
CA ARG A 116 -12.87 14.49 2.09
C ARG A 116 -13.61 15.42 1.14
N ASP A 117 -14.07 14.89 0.00
CA ASP A 117 -14.81 15.67 -0.99
C ASP A 117 -16.15 16.17 -0.41
N ALA A 118 -16.83 15.34 0.39
CA ALA A 118 -18.04 15.73 1.13
C ALA A 118 -17.76 16.83 2.16
N ALA A 119 -16.76 16.64 3.03
CA ALA A 119 -16.34 17.63 4.02
C ALA A 119 -15.94 18.98 3.40
N ALA A 120 -15.26 18.95 2.25
CA ALA A 120 -14.89 20.15 1.52
C ALA A 120 -16.12 20.91 0.98
N LYS A 121 -17.10 20.18 0.46
CA LYS A 121 -18.37 20.75 -0.02
C LYS A 121 -19.16 21.39 1.11
N THR A 122 -19.36 20.69 2.22
CA THR A 122 -20.08 21.21 3.40
C THR A 122 -19.38 22.42 4.00
N ARG A 123 -18.04 22.45 3.99
CA ARG A 123 -17.27 23.63 4.41
C ARG A 123 -17.57 24.85 3.53
N LEU A 124 -17.66 24.68 2.21
CA LEU A 124 -18.00 25.78 1.31
C LEU A 124 -19.41 26.30 1.61
N GLU A 125 -20.40 25.40 1.68
CA GLU A 125 -21.79 25.75 2.00
C GLU A 125 -21.89 26.48 3.35
N ARG A 126 -21.16 26.02 4.36
CA ARG A 126 -21.08 26.68 5.67
C ARG A 126 -20.56 28.11 5.56
N THR A 127 -19.47 28.34 4.81
CA THR A 127 -18.92 29.70 4.65
C THR A 127 -19.91 30.65 3.97
N GLU A 128 -20.68 30.14 3.01
CA GLU A 128 -21.73 30.92 2.36
C GLU A 128 -22.87 31.26 3.32
N ALA A 129 -23.34 30.29 4.12
CA ALA A 129 -24.37 30.50 5.14
C ALA A 129 -23.93 31.49 6.24
N GLU A 130 -22.67 31.41 6.69
CA GLU A 130 -22.09 32.35 7.66
C GLU A 130 -22.07 33.78 7.09
N LEU A 131 -21.72 33.97 5.82
CA LEU A 131 -21.76 35.28 5.18
C LEU A 131 -23.18 35.86 5.09
N VAL A 132 -24.19 35.02 4.81
CA VAL A 132 -25.59 35.44 4.80
C VAL A 132 -26.04 35.86 6.21
N LYS A 133 -25.76 35.02 7.21
CA LYS A 133 -26.04 35.32 8.62
C LYS A 133 -25.40 36.64 9.07
N ASP A 134 -24.11 36.84 8.80
CA ASP A 134 -23.38 38.06 9.19
C ASP A 134 -23.96 39.32 8.54
N ARG A 135 -24.43 39.23 7.30
CA ARG A 135 -25.12 40.35 6.63
C ARG A 135 -26.43 40.68 7.31
N LEU A 136 -27.24 39.67 7.65
CA LEU A 136 -28.51 39.86 8.35
C LEU A 136 -28.30 40.40 9.77
N ASP A 137 -27.30 39.91 10.51
CA ASP A 137 -26.95 40.42 11.85
C ASP A 137 -26.55 41.90 11.81
N LYS A 138 -25.82 42.34 10.76
CA LYS A 138 -25.47 43.76 10.56
C LYS A 138 -26.70 44.63 10.31
N VAL A 139 -27.61 44.19 9.43
CA VAL A 139 -28.86 44.91 9.14
C VAL A 139 -29.72 44.99 10.41
N TRP A 140 -29.82 43.87 11.14
CA TRP A 140 -30.56 43.80 12.39
C TRP A 140 -30.04 44.78 13.45
N SER A 141 -28.72 44.79 13.67
CA SER A 141 -28.08 45.71 14.61
C SER A 141 -28.28 47.18 14.23
N GLN A 142 -28.28 47.50 12.93
CA GLN A 142 -28.60 48.84 12.44
C GLN A 142 -30.06 49.22 12.74
N LEU A 143 -31.01 48.32 12.50
CA LEU A 143 -32.43 48.56 12.80
C LEU A 143 -32.69 48.73 14.29
N GLU A 144 -32.09 47.90 15.15
CA GLU A 144 -32.19 48.04 16.60
C GLU A 144 -31.60 49.36 17.10
N SER A 145 -30.44 49.77 16.57
CA SER A 145 -29.82 51.06 16.91
C SER A 145 -30.68 52.26 16.50
N GLN A 146 -31.28 52.20 15.30
CA GLN A 146 -32.24 53.22 14.85
C GLN A 146 -33.47 53.25 15.75
N LYS A 147 -34.04 52.09 16.09
CA LYS A 147 -35.20 51.99 16.99
C LYS A 147 -34.89 52.57 18.37
N SER A 148 -33.72 52.24 18.92
CA SER A 148 -33.25 52.79 20.20
C SER A 148 -33.15 54.32 20.15
N THR A 149 -32.62 54.88 19.06
CA THR A 149 -32.54 56.33 18.85
C THR A 149 -33.93 56.98 18.83
N VAL A 150 -34.88 56.41 18.09
CA VAL A 150 -36.26 56.96 18.02
C VAL A 150 -36.95 56.86 19.37
N SER A 151 -36.79 55.74 20.06
CA SER A 151 -37.40 55.52 21.37
C SER A 151 -36.83 56.50 22.41
N PHE A 152 -35.52 56.73 22.39
CA PHE A 152 -34.87 57.73 23.24
C PHE A 152 -35.35 59.15 22.95
N LEU A 153 -35.52 59.52 21.67
CA LEU A 153 -36.09 60.81 21.29
C LEU A 153 -37.55 60.96 21.74
N LEU A 154 -38.39 59.94 21.51
CA LEU A 154 -39.80 59.94 21.89
C LEU A 154 -39.99 60.02 23.41
N GLU A 155 -39.32 59.15 24.17
CA GLU A 155 -39.51 59.01 25.62
C GLU A 155 -38.69 60.02 26.43
N GLY A 156 -37.61 60.54 25.87
CA GLY A 156 -36.71 61.52 26.50
C GLY A 156 -37.00 62.95 26.04
N HIS A 157 -36.36 63.37 24.95
CA HIS A 157 -36.37 64.76 24.49
C HIS A 157 -37.77 65.27 24.14
N PHE A 158 -38.51 64.52 23.31
CA PHE A 158 -39.83 64.91 22.85
C PHE A 158 -40.83 64.94 24.01
N ARG A 159 -40.84 63.93 24.88
CA ARG A 159 -41.71 63.91 26.07
C ARG A 159 -41.42 65.05 27.05
N MET A 160 -40.15 65.36 27.31
CA MET A 160 -39.76 66.50 28.13
C MET A 160 -40.32 67.82 27.56
N LEU A 161 -40.22 67.99 26.24
CA LEU A 161 -40.78 69.13 25.52
C LEU A 161 -42.32 69.12 25.53
N GLN A 162 -42.94 67.96 25.40
CA GLN A 162 -44.40 67.83 25.39
C GLN A 162 -45.00 68.21 26.75
N ASP A 163 -44.37 67.78 27.85
CA ASP A 163 -44.84 67.93 29.23
C ASP A 163 -44.46 69.26 29.89
N GLY A 164 -43.59 70.08 29.27
CA GLY A 164 -43.13 71.32 29.91
C GLY A 164 -42.01 71.12 30.95
N GLY A 165 -41.42 69.93 31.01
CA GLY A 165 -40.59 69.45 32.12
C GLY A 165 -39.13 69.91 32.13
N TRP A 166 -38.73 70.86 31.28
CA TRP A 166 -37.36 71.36 31.23
C TRP A 166 -37.08 72.37 32.37
N GLY A 167 -35.96 72.18 33.05
CA GLY A 167 -35.55 73.02 34.18
C GLY A 167 -35.05 74.40 33.76
N ASP A 168 -34.36 74.49 32.63
CA ASP A 168 -33.77 75.70 32.07
C ASP A 168 -33.93 75.76 30.54
N GLU A 169 -33.60 76.92 29.97
CA GLU A 169 -33.72 77.17 28.52
C GLU A 169 -32.68 76.41 27.71
N GLU A 170 -31.51 76.08 28.29
CA GLU A 170 -30.45 75.34 27.59
C GLU A 170 -30.86 73.89 27.34
N ALA A 171 -31.45 73.23 28.34
CA ALA A 171 -31.99 71.88 28.23
C ALA A 171 -33.16 71.82 27.23
N ARG A 172 -34.00 72.86 27.19
CA ARG A 172 -35.05 73.02 26.18
C ARG A 172 -34.46 73.09 24.79
N ASP A 173 -33.55 74.02 24.56
CA ASP A 173 -32.98 74.28 23.23
C ASP A 173 -32.21 73.06 22.72
N THR A 174 -31.46 72.39 23.60
CA THR A 174 -30.79 71.12 23.27
C THR A 174 -31.79 70.04 22.83
N ALA A 175 -32.90 69.87 23.55
CA ALA A 175 -33.91 68.89 23.17
C ALA A 175 -34.64 69.25 21.88
N VAL A 176 -34.92 70.54 21.66
CA VAL A 176 -35.52 71.04 20.40
C VAL A 176 -34.58 70.76 19.23
N ASP A 177 -33.29 71.06 19.39
CA ASP A 177 -32.27 70.82 18.38
C ASP A 177 -32.14 69.33 18.02
N GLU A 178 -32.13 68.43 19.01
CA GLU A 178 -32.06 66.98 18.76
C GLU A 178 -33.30 66.45 18.02
N VAL A 179 -34.51 66.86 18.42
CA VAL A 179 -35.74 66.51 17.70
C VAL A 179 -35.72 67.07 16.28
N GLN A 180 -35.29 68.32 16.10
CA GLN A 180 -35.23 68.95 14.78
C GLN A 180 -34.21 68.27 13.86
N LYS A 181 -32.99 67.98 14.34
CA LYS A 181 -31.97 67.23 13.59
C LYS A 181 -32.51 65.87 13.14
N TYR A 182 -33.25 65.18 14.01
CA TYR A 182 -33.84 63.90 13.66
C TYR A 182 -34.94 64.03 12.60
N LEU A 183 -35.86 64.98 12.74
CA LEU A 183 -36.89 65.26 11.72
C LEU A 183 -36.27 65.63 10.36
N GLN A 184 -35.16 66.38 10.36
CA GLN A 184 -34.41 66.69 9.14
C GLN A 184 -33.82 65.41 8.51
N SER A 185 -33.29 64.49 9.33
CA SER A 185 -32.76 63.21 8.84
C SER A 185 -33.85 62.32 8.20
N LEU A 186 -35.08 62.40 8.70
CA LEU A 186 -36.26 61.74 8.11
C LEU A 186 -36.83 62.46 6.90
N ARG A 187 -36.30 63.66 6.56
CA ARG A 187 -36.83 64.53 5.51
C ARG A 187 -38.31 64.87 5.73
N ALA A 188 -38.66 65.19 6.97
CA ALA A 188 -40.00 65.66 7.31
C ALA A 188 -40.42 66.89 6.48
N GLU A 189 -41.72 67.13 6.38
CA GLU A 189 -42.25 68.23 5.58
C GLU A 189 -41.60 69.58 5.95
N PRO A 190 -41.17 70.42 4.98
CA PRO A 190 -40.48 71.67 5.27
C PRO A 190 -41.27 72.62 6.19
N ALA A 191 -42.60 72.63 6.07
CA ALA A 191 -43.49 73.40 6.94
C ALA A 191 -43.41 72.91 8.39
N LEU A 192 -43.38 71.60 8.62
CA LEU A 192 -43.21 70.99 9.93
C LEU A 192 -41.82 71.31 10.50
N LEU A 193 -40.77 71.20 9.69
CA LEU A 193 -39.38 71.53 10.08
C LEU A 193 -39.19 73.00 10.47
N ALA A 194 -39.92 73.91 9.83
CA ALA A 194 -39.88 75.34 10.12
C ALA A 194 -40.71 75.71 11.36
N ALA A 195 -41.85 75.05 11.56
CA ALA A 195 -42.74 75.32 12.69
C ALA A 195 -42.30 74.61 13.99
N SER A 196 -41.64 73.45 13.89
CA SER A 196 -41.32 72.61 15.05
C SER A 196 -40.49 73.30 16.14
N PRO A 197 -39.46 74.12 15.84
CA PRO A 197 -38.63 74.70 16.91
C PRO A 197 -39.43 75.68 17.78
N THR A 198 -40.24 76.54 17.14
CA THR A 198 -41.07 77.52 17.83
C THR A 198 -42.17 76.83 18.65
N ALA A 199 -42.85 75.84 18.08
CA ALA A 199 -43.93 75.13 18.76
C ALA A 199 -43.44 74.32 19.97
N LEU A 200 -42.29 73.65 19.83
CA LEU A 200 -41.69 72.83 20.88
C LEU A 200 -41.03 73.67 21.99
N ALA A 201 -40.55 74.88 21.69
CA ALA A 201 -39.98 75.79 22.69
C ALA A 201 -41.05 76.44 23.59
N CYS A 202 -42.31 76.46 23.15
CA CYS A 202 -43.44 76.96 23.94
C CYS A 202 -43.85 75.96 25.04
N ARG A 203 -44.03 76.48 26.26
CA ARG A 203 -44.62 75.70 27.36
C ARG A 203 -46.05 75.26 27.01
N PRO A 204 -46.51 74.10 27.51
CA PRO A 204 -47.81 73.53 27.17
C PRO A 204 -48.98 74.51 27.38
N GLU A 205 -48.94 75.33 28.43
CA GLU A 205 -50.00 76.29 28.76
C GLU A 205 -50.00 77.52 27.83
N SER A 206 -48.88 77.78 27.15
CA SER A 206 -48.69 78.93 26.26
C SER A 206 -48.80 78.56 24.78
N ARG A 207 -49.02 77.27 24.46
CA ARG A 207 -49.16 76.79 23.08
C ARG A 207 -50.43 77.32 22.46
N THR A 208 -50.30 77.87 21.26
CA THR A 208 -51.46 78.16 20.40
C THR A 208 -52.05 76.87 19.83
N SER A 209 -53.22 76.97 19.18
CA SER A 209 -53.80 75.84 18.45
C SER A 209 -52.87 75.31 17.35
N PHE A 210 -52.11 76.21 16.70
CA PHE A 210 -51.12 75.83 15.70
C PHE A 210 -49.95 75.08 16.34
N ASP A 211 -49.40 75.57 17.45
CA ASP A 211 -48.29 74.88 18.15
C ASP A 211 -48.69 73.49 18.64
N THR A 212 -49.93 73.35 19.11
CA THR A 212 -50.51 72.07 19.54
C THR A 212 -50.60 71.09 18.36
N LEU A 213 -51.07 71.56 17.21
CA LEU A 213 -51.12 70.77 15.99
C LEU A 213 -49.71 70.38 15.52
N THR A 214 -48.77 71.32 15.46
CA THR A 214 -47.37 71.06 15.09
C THR A 214 -46.74 70.02 16.02
N THR A 215 -46.92 70.13 17.34
CA THR A 215 -46.40 69.16 18.32
C THR A 215 -47.01 67.77 18.09
N SER A 216 -48.31 67.69 17.81
CA SER A 216 -49.01 66.43 17.52
C SER A 216 -48.48 65.78 16.23
N CYS A 217 -48.27 66.55 15.17
CA CYS A 217 -47.70 66.05 13.92
C CYS A 217 -46.26 65.54 14.10
N VAL A 218 -45.43 66.20 14.93
CA VAL A 218 -44.09 65.69 15.27
C VAL A 218 -44.18 64.35 15.99
N GLU A 219 -45.10 64.21 16.96
CA GLU A 219 -45.33 62.96 17.69
C GLU A 219 -45.74 61.82 16.75
N GLU A 220 -46.68 62.10 15.84
CA GLU A 220 -47.14 61.15 14.81
C GLU A 220 -45.99 60.68 13.93
N VAL A 221 -45.19 61.60 13.38
CA VAL A 221 -44.02 61.25 12.54
C VAL A 221 -43.02 60.34 13.28
N LEU A 222 -42.72 60.65 14.54
CA LEU A 222 -41.81 59.84 15.35
C LEU A 222 -42.40 58.46 15.67
N ARG A 223 -43.69 58.38 16.03
CA ARG A 223 -44.40 57.13 16.30
C ARG A 223 -44.51 56.25 15.06
N GLU A 224 -44.84 56.82 13.91
CA GLU A 224 -44.88 56.11 12.63
C GLU A 224 -43.52 55.54 12.28
N ARG A 225 -42.44 56.31 12.49
CA ARG A 225 -41.08 55.81 12.27
C ARG A 225 -40.73 54.66 13.22
N ALA A 226 -41.07 54.77 14.50
CA ALA A 226 -40.86 53.70 15.47
C ALA A 226 -41.62 52.42 15.08
N ALA A 227 -42.91 52.56 14.74
CA ALA A 227 -43.75 51.45 14.28
C ALA A 227 -43.21 50.80 12.99
N SER A 228 -42.71 51.60 12.05
CA SER A 228 -42.09 51.09 10.82
C SER A 228 -40.82 50.28 11.09
N LEU A 229 -39.96 50.73 12.02
CA LEU A 229 -38.78 49.99 12.44
C LEU A 229 -39.14 48.69 13.17
N ASP A 230 -40.18 48.73 14.02
CA ASP A 230 -40.71 47.55 14.68
C ASP A 230 -41.22 46.51 13.69
N GLN A 231 -41.97 46.95 12.68
CA GLN A 231 -42.43 46.08 11.61
C GLN A 231 -41.26 45.45 10.85
N GLN A 232 -40.24 46.24 10.48
CA GLN A 232 -39.04 45.72 9.78
C GLN A 232 -38.28 44.69 10.62
N LEU A 233 -38.17 44.92 11.94
CA LEU A 233 -37.59 43.94 12.86
C LEU A 233 -38.43 42.66 12.92
N GLN A 234 -39.76 42.77 13.01
CA GLN A 234 -40.64 41.59 13.01
C GLN A 234 -40.54 40.80 11.70
N GLU A 235 -40.55 41.48 10.55
CA GLU A 235 -40.43 40.87 9.22
C GLU A 235 -39.08 40.19 9.00
N GLY A 236 -37.99 40.77 9.52
CA GLY A 236 -36.64 40.20 9.41
C GLY A 236 -36.34 39.06 10.39
N GLN A 237 -37.16 38.87 11.43
CA GLN A 237 -36.86 37.95 12.53
C GLN A 237 -36.76 36.50 12.05
N SER A 238 -37.71 36.06 11.22
CA SER A 238 -37.72 34.70 10.68
C SER A 238 -36.50 34.43 9.80
N GLN A 239 -36.19 35.35 8.88
CA GLN A 239 -35.03 35.22 7.99
C GLN A 239 -33.71 35.08 8.77
N ARG A 240 -33.56 35.85 9.86
CA ARG A 240 -32.39 35.75 10.74
C ARG A 240 -32.33 34.42 11.48
N GLN A 241 -33.46 33.94 11.98
CA GLN A 241 -33.56 32.65 12.65
C GLN A 241 -33.22 31.51 11.69
N ASP A 242 -33.75 31.54 10.47
CA ASP A 242 -33.49 30.55 9.43
C ASP A 242 -31.99 30.53 9.05
N ALA A 243 -31.38 31.69 8.78
CA ALA A 243 -29.95 31.78 8.46
C ALA A 243 -29.05 31.30 9.62
N THR A 244 -29.45 31.58 10.86
CA THR A 244 -28.73 31.10 12.05
C THR A 244 -28.86 29.58 12.18
N ALA A 245 -30.06 29.04 11.98
CA ALA A 245 -30.32 27.61 12.04
C ALA A 245 -29.56 26.85 10.93
N GLU A 246 -29.53 27.39 9.71
CA GLU A 246 -28.78 26.84 8.57
C GLU A 246 -27.28 26.81 8.87
N ALA A 247 -26.70 27.92 9.32
CA ALA A 247 -25.27 27.98 9.66
C ALA A 247 -24.90 26.99 10.78
N LEU A 248 -25.75 26.84 11.80
CA LEU A 248 -25.56 25.84 12.88
C LEU A 248 -25.70 24.40 12.36
N GLY A 249 -26.68 24.14 11.48
CA GLY A 249 -26.89 22.83 10.87
C GLY A 249 -25.68 22.41 10.03
N LEU A 250 -25.14 23.30 9.21
CA LEU A 250 -23.94 23.04 8.40
C LEU A 250 -22.69 22.88 9.26
N ALA A 251 -22.57 23.58 10.39
CA ALA A 251 -21.50 23.36 11.34
C ALA A 251 -21.55 21.94 11.95
N ALA A 252 -22.73 21.48 12.36
CA ALA A 252 -22.91 20.13 12.88
C ALA A 252 -22.65 19.04 11.81
N LEU A 253 -23.06 19.27 10.56
CA LEU A 253 -22.75 18.36 9.45
C LEU A 253 -21.24 18.27 9.21
N LEU A 254 -20.53 19.40 9.23
CA LEU A 254 -19.08 19.41 9.05
C LEU A 254 -18.34 18.67 10.17
N GLU A 255 -18.81 18.78 11.43
CA GLU A 255 -18.26 18.02 12.55
C GLU A 255 -18.40 16.51 12.33
N ARG A 256 -19.62 16.06 11.97
CA ARG A 256 -19.89 14.66 11.66
C ARG A 256 -19.03 14.15 10.50
N GLU A 257 -18.92 14.91 9.41
CA GLU A 257 -18.10 14.53 8.27
C GLU A 257 -16.61 14.45 8.63
N GLY A 258 -16.14 15.30 9.56
CA GLY A 258 -14.80 15.20 10.13
C GLY A 258 -14.57 13.90 10.90
N GLU A 259 -15.53 13.47 11.72
CA GLU A 259 -15.48 12.17 12.42
C GLU A 259 -15.47 10.99 11.43
N GLU A 260 -16.27 11.06 10.38
CA GLU A 260 -16.32 10.06 9.32
C GLU A 260 -15.00 10.02 8.51
N GLU A 261 -14.37 11.17 8.25
CA GLU A 261 -13.03 11.23 7.64
C GLU A 261 -11.97 10.57 8.52
N VAL A 262 -11.94 10.87 9.82
CA VAL A 262 -11.01 10.25 10.78
C VAL A 262 -11.20 8.74 10.82
N THR A 263 -12.45 8.28 10.85
CA THR A 263 -12.78 6.85 10.83
C THR A 263 -12.33 6.17 9.55
N ALA A 264 -12.59 6.77 8.38
CA ALA A 264 -12.14 6.26 7.08
C ALA A 264 -10.60 6.23 6.98
N HIS A 265 -9.93 7.23 7.55
CA HIS A 265 -8.48 7.29 7.59
C HIS A 265 -7.88 6.17 8.46
N ALA A 266 -8.44 5.92 9.64
CA ALA A 266 -8.04 4.80 10.49
C ALA A 266 -8.21 3.45 9.79
N ALA A 267 -9.35 3.23 9.12
CA ALA A 267 -9.61 2.02 8.35
C ALA A 267 -8.60 1.82 7.19
N LEU A 268 -8.20 2.89 6.51
CA LEU A 268 -7.14 2.82 5.49
C LEU A 268 -5.79 2.43 6.08
N MET A 269 -5.44 2.94 7.27
CA MET A 269 -4.18 2.59 7.94
C MET A 269 -4.17 1.12 8.38
N GLU A 270 -5.28 0.61 8.90
CA GLU A 270 -5.45 -0.81 9.23
C GLU A 270 -5.32 -1.70 7.99
N ALA A 271 -5.98 -1.35 6.89
CA ALA A 271 -5.86 -2.07 5.62
C ALA A 271 -4.42 -2.11 5.10
N LYS A 272 -3.67 -1.00 5.23
CA LYS A 272 -2.25 -0.94 4.83
C LYS A 272 -1.37 -1.83 5.69
N ALA A 273 -1.64 -1.94 6.99
CA ALA A 273 -0.92 -2.86 7.86
C ALA A 273 -1.17 -4.31 7.44
N ALA A 274 -2.43 -4.68 7.18
CA ALA A 274 -2.79 -6.01 6.70
C ALA A 274 -2.12 -6.36 5.35
N LEU A 275 -2.00 -5.39 4.43
CA LEU A 275 -1.26 -5.56 3.18
C LEU A 275 0.24 -5.83 3.43
N GLN A 276 0.88 -5.10 4.36
CA GLN A 276 2.29 -5.33 4.71
C GLN A 276 2.51 -6.74 5.27
N ASP A 277 1.61 -7.21 6.14
CA ASP A 277 1.66 -8.57 6.67
C ASP A 277 1.51 -9.61 5.56
N ALA A 278 0.57 -9.41 4.63
CA ALA A 278 0.37 -10.31 3.48
C ALA A 278 1.59 -10.39 2.56
N VAL A 279 2.22 -9.24 2.27
CA VAL A 279 3.48 -9.17 1.50
C VAL A 279 4.59 -9.97 2.19
N LEU A 280 4.75 -9.82 3.51
CA LEU A 280 5.75 -10.55 4.26
C LEU A 280 5.54 -12.07 4.19
N VAL A 281 4.29 -12.53 4.32
CA VAL A 281 3.95 -13.95 4.18
C VAL A 281 4.29 -14.46 2.77
N ARG A 282 3.98 -13.71 1.71
CA ARG A 282 4.34 -14.08 0.33
C ARG A 282 5.85 -14.16 0.13
N THR A 283 6.61 -13.21 0.67
CA THR A 283 8.07 -13.22 0.61
C THR A 283 8.64 -14.47 1.29
N THR A 284 8.21 -14.78 2.51
CA THR A 284 8.63 -16.00 3.23
C THR A 284 8.25 -17.27 2.45
N ALA A 285 7.05 -17.35 1.89
CA ALA A 285 6.63 -18.49 1.07
C ALA A 285 7.48 -18.65 -0.20
N THR A 286 7.90 -17.54 -0.81
CA THR A 286 8.79 -17.53 -1.99
C THR A 286 10.17 -18.09 -1.66
N GLU A 287 10.76 -17.65 -0.54
CA GLU A 287 12.05 -18.15 -0.05
C GLU A 287 11.99 -19.66 0.28
N GLU A 288 10.89 -20.10 0.89
CA GLU A 288 10.65 -21.52 1.18
C GLU A 288 10.56 -22.37 -0.09
N VAL A 289 9.84 -21.92 -1.13
CA VAL A 289 9.80 -22.62 -2.42
C VAL A 289 11.18 -22.71 -3.05
N ALA A 290 11.96 -21.62 -3.03
CA ALA A 290 13.33 -21.63 -3.56
C ALA A 290 14.23 -22.62 -2.81
N ARG A 291 14.16 -22.64 -1.48
CA ARG A 291 14.90 -23.59 -0.63
C ARG A 291 14.53 -25.04 -0.93
N ARG A 292 13.23 -25.35 -1.04
CA ARG A 292 12.75 -26.70 -1.37
C ARG A 292 13.10 -27.10 -2.81
N GLY A 293 13.07 -26.16 -3.75
CA GLY A 293 13.50 -26.38 -5.13
C GLY A 293 14.98 -26.76 -5.22
N LYS A 294 15.84 -26.10 -4.43
CA LYS A 294 17.26 -26.48 -4.32
C LYS A 294 17.43 -27.92 -3.81
N ALA A 295 16.68 -28.32 -2.77
CA ALA A 295 16.75 -29.68 -2.25
C ALA A 295 16.39 -30.73 -3.32
N VAL A 296 15.38 -30.47 -4.17
CA VAL A 296 15.06 -31.35 -5.31
C VAL A 296 16.23 -31.44 -6.29
N SER A 297 16.86 -30.31 -6.63
CA SER A 297 18.02 -30.28 -7.52
C SER A 297 19.21 -31.07 -6.96
N ASP A 298 19.48 -30.92 -5.66
CA ASP A 298 20.56 -31.64 -4.99
C ASP A 298 20.32 -33.16 -5.03
N GLN A 299 19.07 -33.62 -4.80
CA GLN A 299 18.71 -35.05 -4.89
C GLN A 299 18.81 -35.60 -6.32
N LEU A 300 18.36 -34.84 -7.32
CA LEU A 300 18.52 -35.23 -8.74
C LEU A 300 20.00 -35.37 -9.12
N SER A 301 20.88 -34.49 -8.64
CA SER A 301 22.31 -34.63 -8.87
C SER A 301 22.89 -35.90 -8.23
N SER A 302 22.41 -36.27 -7.04
CA SER A 302 22.77 -37.52 -6.38
C SER A 302 22.32 -38.74 -7.17
N GLN A 303 21.10 -38.72 -7.73
CA GLN A 303 20.57 -39.80 -8.58
C GLN A 303 21.47 -40.05 -9.79
N VAL A 304 21.87 -39.00 -10.51
CA VAL A 304 22.77 -39.12 -11.68
C VAL A 304 24.09 -39.79 -11.29
N LEU A 305 24.68 -39.39 -10.15
CA LEU A 305 25.90 -40.02 -9.65
C LEU A 305 25.70 -41.51 -9.33
N GLN A 306 24.59 -41.89 -8.70
CA GLN A 306 24.28 -43.29 -8.40
C GLN A 306 24.02 -44.11 -9.67
N GLU A 307 23.33 -43.54 -10.68
CA GLU A 307 23.13 -44.18 -11.98
C GLU A 307 24.44 -44.41 -12.73
N GLU A 308 25.35 -43.44 -12.73
CA GLU A 308 26.68 -43.60 -13.31
C GLU A 308 27.48 -44.70 -12.60
N GLN A 309 27.42 -44.76 -11.27
CA GLN A 309 28.05 -45.83 -10.50
C GLN A 309 27.45 -47.20 -10.82
N ALA A 310 26.12 -47.31 -10.88
CA ALA A 310 25.43 -48.55 -11.22
C ALA A 310 25.80 -49.05 -12.63
N LYS A 311 25.89 -48.14 -13.61
CA LYS A 311 26.37 -48.46 -14.97
C LYS A 311 27.80 -49.02 -14.95
N ARG A 312 28.72 -48.39 -14.19
CA ARG A 312 30.10 -48.87 -14.05
C ARG A 312 30.17 -50.26 -13.41
N VAL A 313 29.37 -50.51 -12.36
CA VAL A 313 29.29 -51.84 -11.72
C VAL A 313 28.76 -52.89 -12.69
N ALA A 314 27.69 -52.58 -13.44
CA ALA A 314 27.12 -53.49 -14.43
C ALA A 314 28.14 -53.90 -15.51
N THR A 315 28.82 -52.93 -16.13
CA THR A 315 29.87 -53.21 -17.13
C THR A 315 31.02 -54.04 -16.55
N THR A 316 31.40 -53.78 -15.30
CA THR A 316 32.46 -54.53 -14.63
C THR A 316 32.02 -55.93 -14.21
N LEU A 317 30.74 -56.13 -13.90
CA LEU A 317 30.16 -57.43 -13.63
C LEU A 317 30.16 -58.30 -14.90
N GLU A 318 29.83 -57.74 -16.07
CA GLU A 318 29.97 -58.44 -17.36
C GLU A 318 31.43 -58.87 -17.62
N ALA A 319 32.39 -58.00 -17.30
CA ALA A 319 33.82 -58.34 -17.37
C ALA A 319 34.20 -59.49 -16.42
N ALA A 320 33.66 -59.49 -15.20
CA ALA A 320 33.84 -60.57 -14.24
C ALA A 320 33.20 -61.88 -14.73
N GLU A 321 32.06 -61.83 -15.42
CA GLU A 321 31.41 -63.01 -15.99
C GLU A 321 32.21 -63.61 -17.15
N ARG A 322 32.78 -62.77 -18.04
CA ARG A 322 33.74 -63.23 -19.06
C ARG A 322 34.95 -63.89 -18.42
N LEU A 323 35.50 -63.27 -17.37
CA LEU A 323 36.60 -63.86 -16.61
C LEU A 323 36.19 -65.19 -15.99
N VAL A 324 35.00 -65.34 -15.39
CA VAL A 324 34.54 -66.62 -14.81
C VAL A 324 34.36 -67.70 -15.88
N ALA A 325 33.81 -67.37 -17.05
CA ALA A 325 33.64 -68.32 -18.15
C ALA A 325 34.99 -68.83 -18.70
N PHE A 326 36.04 -67.99 -18.65
CA PHE A 326 37.34 -68.24 -19.30
C PHE A 326 37.25 -68.36 -20.83
N GLU A 327 36.13 -67.98 -21.41
CA GLU A 327 35.88 -68.04 -22.85
C GLU A 327 36.40 -66.77 -23.52
N TYR A 328 37.73 -66.64 -23.56
CA TYR A 328 38.36 -65.65 -24.41
C TYR A 328 38.58 -66.27 -25.76
N GLU A 329 37.72 -65.95 -26.73
CA GLU A 329 38.00 -66.30 -28.12
C GLU A 329 39.43 -65.87 -28.44
N ALA A 330 40.23 -66.82 -28.93
CA ALA A 330 41.52 -66.49 -29.49
C ALA A 330 41.22 -65.59 -30.67
N VAL A 331 41.29 -64.27 -30.47
CA VAL A 331 41.19 -63.29 -31.54
C VAL A 331 42.22 -63.72 -32.57
N HIS A 332 41.75 -64.42 -33.61
CA HIS A 332 42.49 -64.56 -34.83
C HIS A 332 42.62 -63.13 -35.31
N GLN A 333 43.81 -62.56 -35.13
CA GLN A 333 44.19 -61.33 -35.79
C GLN A 333 44.09 -61.63 -37.29
N GLU A 334 42.91 -61.47 -37.86
CA GLU A 334 42.80 -61.31 -39.29
C GLU A 334 43.66 -60.08 -39.62
N PRO A 335 44.68 -60.24 -40.49
CA PRO A 335 45.59 -59.16 -40.80
C PRO A 335 44.77 -57.99 -41.36
N ILE A 336 44.77 -56.89 -40.62
CA ILE A 336 44.15 -55.63 -41.03
C ILE A 336 44.85 -55.21 -42.33
N CYS A 337 44.21 -55.49 -43.46
CA CYS A 337 44.57 -54.89 -44.73
C CYS A 337 44.33 -53.39 -44.60
N LEU A 338 45.43 -52.64 -44.51
CA LEU A 338 45.50 -51.19 -44.68
C LEU A 338 44.94 -50.83 -46.06
N ALA A 339 43.62 -50.65 -46.17
CA ALA A 339 42.97 -50.09 -47.34
C ALA A 339 42.76 -48.59 -47.12
N ASP A 340 43.48 -47.81 -47.91
CA ASP A 340 43.39 -46.35 -48.04
C ASP A 340 41.95 -45.84 -48.00
N THR A 341 41.55 -45.26 -46.87
CA THR A 341 40.32 -44.47 -46.78
C THR A 341 40.68 -43.00 -46.93
N LYS A 342 40.79 -42.63 -48.21
CA LYS A 342 40.50 -41.34 -48.82
C LYS A 342 39.96 -40.26 -47.87
N ALA A 343 40.70 -39.16 -47.83
CA ALA A 343 40.25 -37.86 -47.32
C ALA A 343 38.84 -37.53 -47.85
N SER A 344 37.85 -37.55 -46.97
CA SER A 344 36.54 -36.96 -47.21
C SER A 344 36.57 -35.53 -46.71
N SER A 345 36.30 -34.64 -47.65
CA SER A 345 36.19 -33.19 -47.58
C SER A 345 35.60 -32.66 -46.28
N MET A 346 36.28 -31.64 -45.74
CA MET A 346 35.66 -30.54 -45.00
C MET A 346 34.51 -29.98 -45.85
N GLU A 347 33.26 -30.28 -45.47
CA GLU A 347 32.13 -29.43 -45.83
C GLU A 347 32.04 -28.33 -44.77
N ASP A 348 32.18 -27.10 -45.27
CA ASP A 348 31.90 -25.85 -44.58
C ASP A 348 30.56 -25.93 -43.85
N VAL A 349 30.59 -26.03 -42.53
CA VAL A 349 29.44 -25.67 -41.70
C VAL A 349 29.50 -24.15 -41.53
N GLU A 350 28.76 -23.48 -42.40
CA GLU A 350 28.35 -22.09 -42.28
C GLU A 350 28.06 -21.74 -40.81
N MET A 351 28.91 -20.88 -40.24
CA MET A 351 28.58 -20.07 -39.08
C MET A 351 27.48 -19.08 -39.52
N VAL A 352 26.24 -19.54 -39.55
CA VAL A 352 25.10 -18.63 -39.67
C VAL A 352 25.06 -17.80 -38.38
N ASP A 353 25.49 -16.56 -38.53
CA ASP A 353 25.14 -15.42 -37.70
C ASP A 353 23.62 -15.37 -37.49
N ALA A 354 23.14 -16.10 -36.48
CA ALA A 354 21.86 -15.81 -35.87
C ALA A 354 22.08 -14.72 -34.82
N ALA A 355 22.29 -13.50 -35.33
CA ALA A 355 21.88 -12.27 -34.66
C ALA A 355 20.36 -12.33 -34.40
N SER A 356 19.96 -13.12 -33.43
CA SER A 356 18.70 -12.93 -32.73
C SER A 356 18.93 -11.80 -31.72
N LYS A 357 18.70 -10.58 -32.20
CA LYS A 357 18.12 -9.51 -31.38
C LYS A 357 16.79 -10.05 -30.84
N GLY A 358 16.87 -10.87 -29.80
CA GLY A 358 15.77 -11.06 -28.88
C GLY A 358 15.78 -9.84 -28.00
N GLU A 359 14.88 -8.91 -28.29
CA GLU A 359 14.38 -7.96 -27.32
C GLU A 359 13.96 -8.76 -26.09
N ALA A 360 14.90 -8.93 -25.14
CA ALA A 360 14.55 -9.10 -23.76
C ALA A 360 13.98 -7.76 -23.32
N GLU A 361 12.72 -7.57 -23.69
CA GLU A 361 11.69 -6.94 -22.88
C GLU A 361 11.85 -7.50 -21.46
N THR A 362 12.85 -6.97 -20.76
CA THR A 362 12.97 -7.10 -19.32
C THR A 362 11.88 -6.18 -18.83
N ALA A 363 10.68 -6.75 -18.83
CA ALA A 363 9.52 -6.23 -18.16
C ALA A 363 10.00 -5.62 -16.85
N CYS A 364 9.70 -4.34 -16.72
CA CYS A 364 9.72 -3.56 -15.51
C CYS A 364 9.95 -4.44 -14.29
N ALA A 365 11.17 -4.37 -13.74
CA ALA A 365 11.23 -4.24 -12.29
C ALA A 365 10.16 -3.18 -11.95
N PRO A 366 9.16 -3.46 -11.10
CA PRO A 366 8.46 -2.37 -10.48
C PRO A 366 9.58 -1.57 -9.82
N SER A 367 9.87 -0.40 -10.39
CA SER A 367 10.52 0.65 -9.66
C SER A 367 9.70 0.73 -8.38
N VAL A 368 10.27 0.21 -7.29
CA VAL A 368 9.89 0.65 -5.96
C VAL A 368 9.90 2.17 -6.12
N PRO A 369 8.76 2.86 -5.97
CA PRO A 369 8.78 4.30 -6.00
C PRO A 369 9.81 4.65 -4.95
N GLU A 370 10.94 5.17 -5.43
CA GLU A 370 11.92 5.85 -4.62
C GLU A 370 11.05 6.78 -3.79
N ALA A 371 10.92 6.42 -2.51
CA ALA A 371 10.11 7.14 -1.57
C ALA A 371 10.78 8.50 -1.53
N SER A 372 10.28 9.37 -2.39
CA SER A 372 10.64 10.76 -2.47
C SER A 372 10.51 11.18 -1.03
N ALA A 373 11.67 11.44 -0.43
CA ALA A 373 11.77 12.16 0.79
C ALA A 373 11.10 13.49 0.46
N VAL A 374 9.78 13.52 0.64
CA VAL A 374 9.05 14.68 1.05
C VAL A 374 9.73 15.00 2.37
N VAL A 375 10.80 15.78 2.23
CA VAL A 375 11.22 16.76 3.21
C VAL A 375 9.92 17.46 3.56
N MET A 376 9.26 16.93 4.59
CA MET A 376 8.39 17.68 5.45
C MET A 376 9.28 18.82 5.90
N ALA A 377 9.24 19.91 5.14
CA ALA A 377 9.64 21.21 5.60
C ALA A 377 8.88 21.36 6.90
N ALA A 378 9.59 21.17 8.01
CA ALA A 378 9.13 21.52 9.32
C ALA A 378 8.70 22.97 9.17
N GLY A 379 7.38 23.16 9.07
CA GLY A 379 6.77 24.46 9.18
C GLY A 379 7.35 25.08 10.44
N ASN A 380 8.04 26.19 10.25
CA ASN A 380 8.40 27.12 11.30
C ASN A 380 7.32 27.08 12.39
N PRO A 381 7.63 26.68 13.63
CA PRO A 381 6.75 27.05 14.72
C PRO A 381 6.77 28.57 14.75
N LEU A 382 5.63 29.17 14.40
CA LEU A 382 5.33 30.57 14.68
C LEU A 382 5.73 30.82 16.12
N GLY A 383 6.86 31.51 16.30
CA GLY A 383 7.30 32.04 17.56
C GLY A 383 6.21 32.99 18.05
N VAL A 384 5.38 32.48 18.94
CA VAL A 384 4.38 33.24 19.67
C VAL A 384 5.15 34.31 20.46
N PRO A 385 4.84 35.61 20.30
CA PRO A 385 5.45 36.64 21.12
C PRO A 385 4.98 36.48 22.57
N THR A 386 5.92 36.20 23.46
CA THR A 386 5.75 36.29 24.92
C THR A 386 5.19 37.66 25.30
N PRO A 387 4.15 37.74 26.15
CA PRO A 387 3.65 39.01 26.65
C PRO A 387 4.66 39.64 27.62
N ILE A 388 5.01 40.89 27.34
CA ILE A 388 5.73 41.77 28.27
C ILE A 388 4.78 42.04 29.44
N VAL A 389 5.15 41.53 30.62
CA VAL A 389 4.54 41.92 31.89
C VAL A 389 5.05 43.32 32.23
N ALA A 390 4.11 44.25 32.42
CA ALA A 390 4.34 45.58 32.96
C ALA A 390 4.38 45.57 34.49
#